data_AF-A0A944MLT0-F1
#
_entry.id   AF-A0A944MLT0-F1
#
_cell.length_a   1.000
_cell.length_b   1.000
_cell.length_c   1.000
_cell.angle_alpha   90.00
_cell.angle_beta   90.00
_cell.angle_gamma   90.00
#
_symmetry.space_group_name_H-M   'P 1'
#
loop_
_entity.id
_entity.type
_entity.pdbx_description
1 polymer ?
#
loop_
_entity_poly.entity_id
_entity_poly.type
_entity_poly.pdbx_seq_one_letter_code
_entity_poly.pdbx_strand_id
1 'polypeptide(L)'
;MRISEYKIHCEMCHLLSDERGNRGFTIQVPIDIASQNEHLLATIFCRIDAHSHQLTLHGLTDTKGQEVSLSEREKSKLASVLKRVEESRLCGNAKICPQRIVQLVSELHQRMKE
;
A
#
# COMPACT_ATOMS: atom_id res chain seq x y z
N MET A 1 -22.04 -13.28 -0.24
CA MET A 1 -21.77 -11.86 -0.52
C MET A 1 -20.26 -11.66 -0.60
N ARG A 2 -19.67 -11.72 -1.81
CA ARG A 2 -18.25 -11.44 -2.05
C ARG A 2 -18.16 -10.45 -3.19
N ILE A 3 -18.10 -9.17 -2.85
CA ILE A 3 -17.80 -8.09 -3.80
C ILE A 3 -16.78 -7.21 -3.09
N SER A 4 -15.54 -7.69 -3.03
CA SER A 4 -14.42 -6.76 -2.99
C SER A 4 -13.93 -6.70 -4.44
N GLU A 5 -14.40 -5.70 -5.19
CA GLU A 5 -13.97 -5.44 -6.58
C GLU A 5 -12.48 -5.10 -6.68
N TYR A 6 -11.82 -4.94 -5.53
CA TYR A 6 -10.42 -4.61 -5.38
C TYR A 6 -9.73 -5.62 -4.47
N LYS A 7 -8.59 -6.13 -4.91
CA LYS A 7 -7.71 -6.97 -4.10
C LYS A 7 -6.32 -6.36 -4.10
N ILE A 8 -5.79 -6.06 -2.91
CA ILE A 8 -4.41 -5.57 -2.75
C ILE A 8 -3.54 -6.76 -2.34
N HIS A 9 -2.50 -7.02 -3.12
CA HIS A 9 -1.57 -8.13 -2.89
C HIS A 9 -0.43 -7.69 -1.96
N CYS A 10 -0.74 -7.40 -0.70
CA CYS A 10 0.22 -6.93 0.28
C CYS A 10 1.43 -7.88 0.46
N GLU A 11 1.24 -9.17 0.14
CA GLU A 11 2.28 -10.20 0.12
C GLU A 11 3.32 -10.03 -0.99
N MET A 12 3.00 -9.22 -2.00
CA MET A 12 3.85 -8.93 -3.16
C MET A 12 4.39 -7.49 -3.14
N CYS A 13 4.26 -6.77 -2.01
CA CYS A 13 4.78 -5.40 -1.90
C CYS A 13 6.29 -5.35 -2.16
N HIS A 14 6.70 -4.43 -3.02
CA HIS A 14 8.10 -4.15 -3.31
C HIS A 14 8.49 -2.77 -2.78
N LEU A 15 9.64 -2.67 -2.08
CA LEU A 15 10.15 -1.38 -1.61
C LEU A 15 10.78 -0.61 -2.78
N LEU A 16 10.26 0.58 -3.09
CA LEU A 16 10.82 1.46 -4.10
C LEU A 16 11.81 2.47 -3.49
N SER A 17 11.42 3.14 -2.41
CA SER A 17 12.25 4.11 -1.71
C SER A 17 12.12 3.95 -0.20
N ASP A 18 13.24 4.11 0.48
CA ASP A 18 13.31 4.25 1.92
C ASP A 18 13.37 5.75 2.24
N GLU A 19 12.30 6.25 2.86
CA GLU A 19 12.14 7.66 3.20
C GLU A 19 12.01 7.81 4.71
N ARG A 20 12.82 7.06 5.48
CA ARG A 20 12.80 7.04 6.95
C ARG A 20 12.85 8.44 7.58
N GLY A 21 13.47 9.44 6.92
CA GLY A 21 13.46 10.85 7.36
C GLY A 21 12.07 11.50 7.35
N ASN A 22 11.20 11.08 6.45
CA ASN A 22 9.78 11.48 6.39
C ASN A 22 8.87 10.52 7.18
N ARG A 23 9.46 9.66 8.03
CA ARG A 23 8.77 8.60 8.78
C ARG A 23 7.99 7.65 7.87
N GLY A 24 8.51 7.37 6.69
CA GLY A 24 7.79 6.55 5.73
C GLY A 24 8.69 5.88 4.71
N PHE A 25 8.05 5.28 3.73
CA PHE A 25 8.69 4.58 2.63
C PHE A 25 7.70 4.43 1.48
N THR A 26 8.18 4.40 0.25
CA THR A 26 7.33 4.16 -0.90
C THR A 26 7.43 2.69 -1.33
N ILE A 27 6.29 2.07 -1.55
CA ILE A 27 6.18 0.71 -2.08
C ILE A 27 5.45 0.72 -3.41
N GLN A 28 5.65 -0.36 -4.16
CA GLN A 28 4.77 -0.77 -5.24
C GLN A 28 4.04 -2.05 -4.81
N VAL A 29 2.74 -2.11 -5.05
CA VAL A 29 1.94 -3.30 -4.74
C VAL A 29 1.02 -3.64 -5.91
N PRO A 30 0.94 -4.92 -6.32
CA PRO A 30 -0.06 -5.35 -7.29
C PRO A 30 -1.47 -5.19 -6.71
N ILE A 31 -2.38 -4.67 -7.53
CA ILE A 31 -3.80 -4.61 -7.22
C ILE A 31 -4.61 -5.20 -8.38
N ASP A 32 -5.60 -6.01 -8.02
CA ASP A 32 -6.59 -6.50 -8.97
C ASP A 32 -7.80 -5.58 -8.91
N ILE A 33 -8.21 -5.06 -10.06
CA ILE A 33 -9.47 -4.33 -10.19
C ILE A 33 -10.40 -5.14 -11.09
N ALA A 34 -11.48 -5.66 -10.53
CA ALA A 34 -12.42 -6.52 -11.23
C ALA A 34 -13.04 -5.84 -12.48
N SER A 35 -13.17 -4.50 -12.49
CA SER A 35 -13.70 -3.75 -13.63
C SER A 35 -12.72 -3.64 -14.81
N GLN A 36 -11.41 -3.71 -14.55
CA GLN A 36 -10.37 -3.48 -15.57
C GLN A 36 -9.88 -4.80 -16.19
N ASN A 37 -10.17 -5.95 -15.55
CA ASN A 37 -9.65 -7.27 -15.93
C ASN A 37 -8.12 -7.28 -16.14
N GLU A 38 -7.42 -6.40 -15.41
CA GLU A 38 -5.98 -6.17 -15.53
C GLU A 38 -5.37 -6.03 -14.13
N HIS A 39 -4.15 -6.54 -13.99
CA HIS A 39 -3.32 -6.35 -12.82
C HIS A 39 -2.64 -4.98 -12.91
N LEU A 40 -2.94 -4.10 -11.97
CA LEU A 40 -2.30 -2.79 -11.89
C LEU A 40 -1.24 -2.79 -10.79
N LEU A 41 -0.28 -1.90 -10.91
CA LEU A 41 0.75 -1.66 -9.91
C LEU A 41 0.47 -0.32 -9.25
N ALA A 42 0.12 -0.37 -7.97
CA ALA A 42 -0.12 0.82 -7.17
C ALA A 42 1.18 1.25 -6.50
N THR A 43 1.60 2.49 -6.74
CA THR A 43 2.68 3.13 -6.00
C THR A 43 2.09 3.84 -4.79
N ILE A 44 2.48 3.42 -3.60
CA ILE A 44 1.90 3.86 -2.33
C ILE A 44 3.02 4.37 -1.41
N PHE A 45 2.87 5.59 -0.92
CA PHE A 45 3.67 6.06 0.20
C PHE A 45 3.04 5.61 1.51
N CYS A 46 3.82 4.87 2.29
CA CYS A 46 3.45 4.38 3.61
C CYS A 46 4.12 5.28 4.66
N ARG A 47 3.32 6.09 5.34
CA ARG A 47 3.77 6.83 6.53
C ARG A 47 3.45 6.02 7.77
N ILE A 48 4.46 5.81 8.61
CA ILE A 48 4.37 5.05 9.84
C ILE A 48 4.56 6.02 11.00
N ASP A 49 3.52 6.22 11.78
CA ASP A 49 3.56 6.95 13.05
C ASP A 49 3.31 5.97 14.22
N ALA A 50 3.68 6.37 15.44
CA ALA A 50 3.62 5.52 16.64
C ALA A 50 2.22 4.94 16.93
N HIS A 51 1.17 5.61 16.46
CA HIS A 51 -0.23 5.26 16.74
C HIS A 51 -1.03 4.89 15.48
N SER A 52 -0.51 5.19 14.29
CA SER A 52 -1.26 5.04 13.03
C SER A 52 -0.33 4.82 11.85
N HIS A 53 -0.79 4.02 10.89
CA HIS A 53 -0.20 3.94 9.56
C HIS A 53 -1.10 4.70 8.59
N GLN A 54 -0.50 5.47 7.69
CA GLN A 54 -1.21 6.20 6.63
C GLN A 54 -0.66 5.77 5.27
N LEU A 55 -1.55 5.50 4.33
CA LEU A 55 -1.26 5.00 3.00
C LEU A 55 -1.78 6.00 1.97
N THR A 56 -0.87 6.63 1.25
CA THR A 56 -1.19 7.58 0.19
C THR A 56 -0.88 6.96 -1.15
N LEU A 57 -1.89 6.79 -2.01
CA LEU A 57 -1.69 6.40 -3.40
C LEU A 57 -1.02 7.55 -4.17
N HIS A 58 0.18 7.32 -4.67
CA HIS A 58 0.93 8.30 -5.47
C HIS A 58 0.71 8.11 -6.97
N GLY A 59 0.49 6.87 -7.40
CA GLY A 59 0.30 6.56 -8.81
C GLY A 59 -0.19 5.15 -9.03
N LEU A 60 -0.67 4.91 -10.24
CA LEU A 60 -1.17 3.62 -10.69
C LEU A 60 -0.68 3.38 -12.11
N THR A 61 -0.06 2.23 -12.34
CA THR A 61 0.41 1.84 -13.68
C THR A 61 -0.10 0.47 -14.08
N ASP A 62 -0.22 0.24 -15.38
CA ASP A 62 -0.46 -1.10 -15.92
C ASP A 62 0.81 -1.96 -15.84
N THR A 63 0.73 -3.22 -16.29
CA THR A 63 1.88 -4.14 -16.36
C THR A 63 3.00 -3.70 -17.32
N LYS A 64 2.71 -2.75 -18.21
CA LYS A 64 3.67 -2.16 -19.17
C LYS A 64 4.29 -0.86 -18.63
N GLY A 65 3.92 -0.43 -17.43
CA GLY A 65 4.38 0.80 -16.80
C GLY A 65 3.69 2.07 -17.31
N GLN A 66 2.59 1.95 -18.04
CA GLN A 66 1.78 3.10 -18.47
C GLN A 66 0.89 3.56 -17.34
N GLU A 67 0.77 4.88 -17.17
CA GLU A 67 -0.09 5.45 -16.14
C GLU A 67 -1.58 5.18 -16.42
N VAL A 68 -2.29 4.73 -15.40
CA VAL A 68 -3.72 4.42 -15.47
C VAL A 68 -4.49 5.42 -14.61
N SER A 69 -5.39 6.15 -15.27
CA SER A 69 -6.35 7.02 -14.59
C SER A 69 -7.63 6.25 -14.26
N LEU A 70 -7.97 6.21 -12.98
CA LEU A 70 -9.24 5.64 -12.51
C LEU A 70 -10.38 6.67 -12.57
N SER A 71 -11.61 6.21 -12.74
CA SER A 71 -12.79 7.06 -12.53
C SER A 71 -12.90 7.50 -11.06
N GLU A 72 -13.61 8.60 -10.77
CA GLU A 72 -13.80 9.08 -9.38
C GLU A 72 -14.44 8.02 -8.47
N ARG A 73 -15.35 7.21 -9.02
CA ARG A 73 -15.97 6.09 -8.30
C ARG A 73 -14.93 5.03 -7.93
N GLU A 74 -14.03 4.68 -8.84
CA GLU A 74 -12.97 3.70 -8.63
C GLU A 74 -11.91 4.23 -7.67
N LYS A 75 -11.53 5.52 -7.77
CA LYS A 75 -10.65 6.19 -6.80
C LYS A 75 -11.22 6.13 -5.38
N SER A 76 -12.51 6.44 -5.22
CA SER A 76 -13.18 6.39 -3.91
C SER A 76 -13.21 4.98 -3.31
N LYS A 77 -13.43 3.95 -4.15
CA LYS A 77 -13.36 2.55 -3.72
C LYS A 77 -11.95 2.16 -3.31
N LEU A 78 -10.93 2.48 -4.12
CA LEU A 78 -9.54 2.18 -3.81
C LEU A 78 -9.09 2.88 -2.51
N ALA A 79 -9.43 4.15 -2.33
CA ALA A 79 -9.18 4.89 -1.10
C ALA A 79 -9.82 4.22 0.12
N SER A 80 -11.05 3.72 -0.02
CA SER A 80 -11.73 2.98 1.05
C SER A 80 -11.03 1.66 1.40
N VAL A 81 -10.46 0.96 0.41
CA VAL A 81 -9.69 -0.26 0.65
C VAL A 81 -8.37 0.06 1.34
N LEU A 82 -7.63 1.07 0.86
CA LEU A 82 -6.41 1.54 1.52
C LEU A 82 -6.68 1.94 2.98
N LYS A 83 -7.81 2.61 3.22
CA LYS A 83 -8.22 2.98 4.58
C LYS A 83 -8.39 1.78 5.49
N ARG A 84 -8.97 0.68 5.00
CA ARG A 84 -9.09 -0.58 5.77
C ARG A 84 -7.73 -1.21 6.08
N VAL A 85 -6.77 -1.11 5.16
CA VAL A 85 -5.39 -1.59 5.38
C VAL A 85 -4.72 -0.78 6.49
N GLU A 86 -4.90 0.54 6.51
CA GLU A 86 -4.43 1.43 7.59
C GLU A 86 -5.05 1.06 8.94
N GLU A 87 -6.39 0.97 9.00
CA GLU A 87 -7.14 0.68 10.23
C GLU A 87 -6.81 -0.69 10.82
N SER A 88 -6.59 -1.67 9.94
CA SER A 88 -6.18 -3.02 10.32
C SER A 88 -4.67 -3.14 10.59
N ARG A 89 -3.91 -2.06 10.41
CA ARG A 89 -2.44 -1.99 10.59
C ARG A 89 -1.71 -3.15 9.91
N LEU A 90 -2.06 -3.42 8.66
CA LEU A 90 -1.49 -4.56 7.93
C LEU A 90 -0.05 -4.30 7.49
N CYS A 91 0.35 -3.03 7.33
CA CYS A 91 1.72 -2.67 6.98
C CYS A 91 2.69 -3.09 8.09
N GLY A 92 3.63 -3.96 7.72
CA GLY A 92 4.58 -4.55 8.68
C GLY A 92 4.03 -5.77 9.44
N ASN A 93 2.85 -6.28 9.08
CA ASN A 93 2.35 -7.55 9.62
C ASN A 93 3.15 -8.72 9.02
N ALA A 94 3.89 -9.46 9.87
CA ALA A 94 4.77 -10.54 9.45
C ALA A 94 4.08 -11.74 8.76
N LYS A 95 2.75 -11.86 8.88
CA LYS A 95 1.99 -12.91 8.18
C LYS A 95 1.61 -12.54 6.75
N ILE A 96 1.72 -11.26 6.40
CA ILE A 96 1.22 -10.71 5.13
C ILE A 96 2.36 -10.01 4.40
N CYS A 97 3.03 -9.06 5.03
CA CYS A 97 4.06 -8.26 4.39
C CYS A 97 5.36 -9.04 4.20
N PRO A 98 6.10 -8.80 3.09
CA PRO A 98 7.46 -9.29 2.92
C PRO A 98 8.37 -8.87 4.08
N GLN A 99 9.30 -9.74 4.45
CA GLN A 99 10.18 -9.57 5.60
C GLN A 99 10.91 -8.22 5.61
N ARG A 100 11.34 -7.73 4.45
CA ARG A 100 12.01 -6.42 4.32
C ARG A 100 11.13 -5.25 4.77
N ILE A 101 9.83 -5.28 4.44
CA ILE A 101 8.87 -4.26 4.86
C ILE A 101 8.60 -4.36 6.36
N VAL A 102 8.48 -5.59 6.88
CA VAL A 102 8.31 -5.85 8.33
C VAL A 102 9.46 -5.27 9.14
N GLN A 103 10.70 -5.49 8.70
CA GLN A 103 11.89 -4.94 9.34
C GLN A 103 11.87 -3.41 9.33
N LEU A 104 11.59 -2.81 8.17
CA LEU A 104 11.60 -1.35 8.03
C LEU A 104 10.52 -0.66 8.89
N VAL A 105 9.31 -1.22 8.95
CA VAL A 105 8.25 -0.74 9.85
C VAL A 105 8.66 -0.89 11.33
N SER A 106 9.32 -1.99 11.67
CA SER A 106 9.80 -2.23 13.05
C SER A 106 10.87 -1.21 13.46
N GLU A 107 11.83 -0.92 12.57
CA GLU A 107 12.86 0.11 12.78
C GLU A 107 12.24 1.50 12.96
N LEU A 108 11.26 1.85 12.12
CA LEU A 108 10.53 3.11 12.23
C LEU A 108 9.83 3.25 13.58
N HIS A 109 9.15 2.20 14.06
CA HIS A 109 8.54 2.20 15.38
C HIS A 109 9.56 2.32 16.52
N GLN A 110 10.75 1.72 16.40
CA GLN A 110 11.80 1.84 17.42
C GLN A 110 12.30 3.28 17.54
N ARG A 111 12.61 3.94 16.42
CA ARG A 111 13.06 5.35 16.40
C ARG A 111 12.05 6.35 16.99
N MET A 112 10.77 5.99 17.05
CA MET A 112 9.73 6.84 17.63
C MET A 112 9.52 6.62 19.13
N LYS A 113 10.13 5.58 19.71
CA LYS A 113 10.15 5.36 21.16
C LYS A 113 11.35 6.02 21.85
N GLU A 114 12.36 6.37 21.05
CA GLU A 114 13.53 7.17 21.45
C GLU A 114 13.18 8.66 21.46
#